data_AF-A0A1M6P6C4-F1
#
_entry.id   AF-A0A1M6P6C4-F1
#
_cell.length_a   1.000
_cell.length_b   1.000
_cell.length_c   1.000
_cell.angle_alpha   90.00
_cell.angle_beta   90.00
_cell.angle_gamma   90.00
#
_symmetry.space_group_name_H-M   'P 1'
#
loop_
_entity.id
_entity.type
_entity.pdbx_description
1 polymer ?
#
loop_
_entity_poly.entity_id
_entity_poly.type
_entity_poly.pdbx_seq_one_letter_code
_entity_poly.pdbx_strand_id
1 'polypeptide(L)'
;MKSFKIGLQALIMSVLMISLISINGSALNDPSLSQKTIQLSLNGMPSDPLTALFFKDHIYVPIGFIAEQLGCKVDWNSRQQRLSISSSSAFKDFEEANPLGGERFVYGEILSVDLDNRQLNIEEHYDDQYVYVEPNLMVLSEAVIILQRKDKAMNLDFEDLKIGDVVGLVLNKEGKVRGIILSQ
;
A
#
# COMPACT_ATOMS: atom_id res chain seq x y z
N MET A 1 64.38 -58.37 -14.78
CA MET A 1 63.82 -57.07 -15.24
C MET A 1 62.37 -57.11 -15.76
N LYS A 2 61.73 -58.28 -15.97
CA LYS A 2 60.30 -58.35 -16.36
C LYS A 2 59.34 -58.32 -15.14
N SER A 3 59.71 -58.94 -14.01
CA SER A 3 58.88 -58.98 -12.80
C SER A 3 58.69 -57.60 -12.12
N PHE A 4 59.70 -56.72 -12.18
CA PHE A 4 59.64 -55.38 -11.60
C PHE A 4 58.66 -54.43 -12.33
N LYS A 5 58.51 -54.60 -13.65
CA LYS A 5 57.58 -53.80 -14.47
C LYS A 5 56.11 -54.14 -14.20
N ILE A 6 55.82 -55.41 -13.88
CA ILE A 6 54.47 -55.90 -13.56
C ILE A 6 54.01 -55.38 -12.20
N GLY A 7 54.90 -55.34 -11.20
CA GLY A 7 54.60 -54.74 -9.89
C GLY A 7 54.31 -53.24 -9.97
N LEU A 8 55.05 -52.50 -10.81
CA LEU A 8 54.83 -51.07 -11.01
C LEU A 8 53.53 -50.77 -11.76
N GLN A 9 53.19 -51.60 -12.77
CA GLN A 9 51.92 -51.47 -13.50
C GLN A 9 50.70 -51.81 -12.63
N ALA A 10 50.80 -52.82 -11.76
CA ALA A 10 49.73 -53.16 -10.82
C ALA A 10 49.50 -52.03 -9.79
N LEU A 11 50.57 -51.37 -9.33
CA LEU A 11 50.46 -50.25 -8.40
C LEU A 11 49.82 -49.02 -9.06
N ILE A 12 50.19 -48.70 -10.30
CA ILE A 12 49.58 -47.60 -11.08
C ILE A 12 48.10 -47.86 -11.36
N MET A 13 47.71 -49.11 -11.66
CA MET A 13 46.30 -49.48 -11.85
C MET A 13 45.48 -49.40 -10.56
N SER A 14 46.07 -49.70 -9.40
CA SER A 14 45.39 -49.58 -8.10
C SER A 14 45.15 -48.11 -7.69
N VAL A 15 46.09 -47.21 -8.00
CA VAL A 15 45.95 -45.77 -7.76
C VAL A 15 44.89 -45.17 -8.69
N LEU A 16 44.74 -45.70 -9.91
CA LEU A 16 43.70 -45.28 -10.85
C LEU A 16 42.28 -45.70 -10.44
N MET A 17 42.13 -46.77 -9.65
CA MET A 17 40.82 -47.26 -9.18
C MET A 17 40.30 -46.52 -7.95
N ILE A 18 41.18 -45.93 -7.14
CA ILE A 18 40.78 -45.17 -5.94
C ILE A 18 40.19 -43.79 -6.31
N SER A 19 40.49 -43.26 -7.51
CA SER A 19 39.91 -41.98 -7.98
C SER A 19 38.46 -42.08 -8.47
N LEU A 20 37.89 -43.29 -8.60
CA LEU A 20 36.50 -43.49 -9.02
C LEU A 20 35.49 -43.61 -7.88
N ILE A 21 35.91 -43.46 -6.62
CA ILE A 21 34.97 -43.39 -5.50
C ILE A 21 34.33 -42.00 -5.52
N SER A 22 33.27 -41.87 -6.34
CA SER A 22 32.36 -40.73 -6.31
C SER A 22 31.74 -40.64 -4.91
N ILE A 23 32.19 -39.67 -4.14
CA ILE A 23 31.50 -39.26 -2.91
C ILE A 23 30.15 -38.73 -3.35
N ASN A 24 29.09 -39.53 -3.17
CA ASN A 24 27.71 -39.06 -3.26
C ASN A 24 27.46 -38.14 -2.05
N GLY A 25 27.96 -36.92 -2.12
CA GLY A 25 27.53 -35.85 -1.24
C GLY A 25 26.09 -35.55 -1.57
N SER A 26 25.18 -35.87 -0.65
CA SER A 26 23.80 -35.40 -0.67
C SER A 26 23.83 -33.88 -0.80
N ALA A 27 23.44 -33.38 -1.99
CA ALA A 27 23.27 -31.96 -2.23
C ALA A 27 22.32 -31.42 -1.17
N LEU A 28 22.81 -30.44 -0.42
CA LEU A 28 22.02 -29.62 0.50
C LEU A 28 20.81 -29.11 -0.29
N ASN A 29 19.60 -29.23 0.28
CA ASN A 29 18.40 -28.59 -0.25
C ASN A 29 18.65 -27.07 -0.28
N ASP A 30 19.17 -26.57 -1.38
CA ASP A 30 19.26 -25.15 -1.65
C ASP A 30 17.81 -24.66 -1.83
N PRO A 31 17.33 -23.62 -1.12
CA PRO A 31 16.02 -23.05 -1.40
C PRO A 31 16.06 -22.48 -2.82
N SER A 32 15.59 -23.28 -3.79
CA SER A 32 15.71 -22.95 -5.21
C SER A 32 14.90 -21.70 -5.51
N LEU A 33 15.59 -20.58 -5.66
CA LEU A 33 15.03 -19.35 -6.21
C LEU A 33 14.54 -19.65 -7.63
N SER A 34 13.24 -19.48 -7.87
CA SER A 34 12.61 -19.78 -9.16
C SER A 34 11.98 -18.53 -9.75
N GLN A 35 12.38 -18.15 -10.96
CA GLN A 35 11.75 -17.06 -11.72
C GLN A 35 10.62 -17.62 -12.57
N LYS A 36 9.41 -17.09 -12.42
CA LYS A 36 8.25 -17.49 -13.23
C LYS A 36 7.47 -16.27 -13.68
N THR A 37 6.98 -16.33 -14.91
CA THR A 37 6.03 -15.34 -15.43
C THR A 37 4.67 -15.56 -14.77
N ILE A 38 4.13 -14.49 -14.21
CA ILE A 38 2.78 -14.44 -13.63
C ILE A 38 1.97 -13.33 -14.30
N GLN A 39 0.66 -13.44 -14.22
CA GLN A 39 -0.26 -12.36 -14.54
C GLN A 39 -0.96 -11.96 -13.24
N LEU A 40 -1.08 -10.66 -13.00
CA LEU A 40 -1.80 -10.11 -11.86
C LEU A 40 -3.12 -9.52 -12.35
N SER A 41 -4.12 -9.47 -11.48
CA SER A 41 -5.34 -8.71 -11.74
C SER A 41 -5.43 -7.59 -10.71
N LEU A 42 -5.49 -6.35 -11.20
CA LEU A 42 -5.65 -5.14 -10.39
C LEU A 42 -7.03 -4.55 -10.70
N ASN A 43 -7.86 -4.36 -9.67
CA ASN A 43 -9.24 -3.87 -9.82
C ASN A 43 -10.07 -4.65 -10.86
N GLY A 44 -9.84 -5.96 -10.99
CA GLY A 44 -10.53 -6.83 -11.95
C GLY A 44 -9.99 -6.75 -13.39
N MET A 45 -9.00 -5.89 -13.67
CA MET A 45 -8.34 -5.81 -14.98
C MET A 45 -7.05 -6.65 -14.98
N PRO A 46 -6.84 -7.53 -15.97
CA PRO A 46 -5.60 -8.31 -16.06
C PRO A 46 -4.42 -7.41 -16.45
N SER A 47 -3.26 -7.65 -15.85
CA SER A 47 -2.01 -6.99 -16.21
C SER A 47 -1.30 -7.69 -17.37
N ASP A 48 -0.36 -6.98 -17.98
CA ASP A 48 0.65 -7.62 -18.78
C ASP A 48 1.44 -8.67 -17.97
N PRO A 49 1.90 -9.76 -18.59
CA PRO A 49 2.72 -10.76 -17.92
C PRO A 49 4.01 -10.16 -17.37
N LEU A 50 4.31 -10.43 -16.10
CA LEU A 50 5.51 -9.96 -15.43
C LEU A 50 6.30 -11.11 -14.83
N THR A 51 7.60 -10.92 -14.66
CA THR A 51 8.47 -11.89 -13.99
C THR A 51 8.40 -11.69 -12.48
N ALA A 52 8.02 -12.74 -11.76
CA ALA A 52 8.06 -12.80 -10.31
C ALA A 52 9.11 -13.80 -9.83
N LEU A 53 9.67 -13.51 -8.65
CA LEU A 53 10.60 -14.40 -7.97
C LEU A 53 9.84 -15.21 -6.93
N PHE A 54 9.86 -16.53 -7.07
CA PHE A 54 9.38 -17.48 -6.08
C PHE A 54 10.57 -17.87 -5.22
N PHE A 55 10.51 -17.54 -3.95
CA PHE A 55 11.56 -17.87 -3.00
C PHE A 55 10.93 -18.28 -1.68
N LYS A 56 11.17 -19.54 -1.31
CA LYS A 56 10.45 -20.21 -0.20
C LYS A 56 8.93 -20.12 -0.45
N ASP A 57 8.17 -19.75 0.58
CA ASP A 57 6.72 -19.60 0.53
C ASP A 57 6.27 -18.17 0.14
N HIS A 58 7.14 -17.39 -0.51
CA HIS A 58 6.88 -16.01 -0.90
C HIS A 58 7.05 -15.77 -2.40
N ILE A 59 6.19 -14.89 -2.92
CA ILE A 59 6.24 -14.39 -4.29
C ILE A 59 6.65 -12.92 -4.22
N TYR A 60 7.80 -12.58 -4.81
CA TYR A 60 8.27 -11.22 -4.92
C TYR A 60 7.94 -10.67 -6.30
N VAL A 61 7.23 -9.56 -6.32
CA VAL A 61 6.78 -8.85 -7.51
C VAL A 61 7.48 -7.49 -7.58
N PRO A 62 7.83 -6.98 -8.77
CA PRO A 62 8.36 -5.64 -8.92
C PRO A 62 7.40 -4.58 -8.36
N ILE A 63 7.84 -3.85 -7.33
CA ILE A 63 7.02 -2.82 -6.67
C ILE A 63 6.63 -1.67 -7.62
N GLY A 64 7.49 -1.34 -8.59
CA GLY A 64 7.24 -0.26 -9.56
C GLY A 64 6.00 -0.53 -10.39
N PHE A 65 5.82 -1.80 -10.82
CA PHE A 65 4.63 -2.23 -11.56
C PHE A 65 3.35 -1.96 -10.76
N ILE A 66 3.32 -2.32 -9.48
CA ILE A 66 2.16 -2.10 -8.62
C ILE A 66 1.95 -0.59 -8.38
N ALA A 67 3.02 0.14 -8.07
CA ALA A 67 2.94 1.56 -7.72
C ALA A 67 2.44 2.42 -8.88
N GLU A 68 2.91 2.18 -10.11
CA GLU A 68 2.46 2.92 -11.30
C GLU A 68 0.97 2.70 -11.59
N GLN A 69 0.48 1.46 -11.42
CA GLN A 69 -0.94 1.14 -11.58
C GLN A 69 -1.82 1.79 -10.51
N LEU A 70 -1.25 2.09 -9.34
CA LEU A 70 -1.90 2.87 -8.28
C LEU A 70 -1.77 4.40 -8.51
N GLY A 71 -1.28 4.84 -9.67
CA GLY A 71 -1.14 6.27 -10.00
C GLY A 71 0.07 6.96 -9.38
N CYS A 72 0.98 6.20 -8.76
CA CYS A 72 2.21 6.74 -8.22
C CYS A 72 3.28 6.91 -9.31
N LYS A 73 4.08 7.97 -9.18
CA LYS A 73 5.33 8.13 -9.92
C LYS A 73 6.44 7.34 -9.23
N VAL A 74 7.20 6.57 -10.01
CA VAL A 74 8.34 5.78 -9.54
C VAL A 74 9.63 6.35 -10.13
N ASP A 75 10.61 6.67 -9.28
CA ASP A 75 11.91 7.19 -9.67
C ASP A 75 13.03 6.31 -9.11
N TRP A 76 13.89 5.78 -9.98
CA TRP A 76 15.04 4.97 -9.59
C TRP A 76 16.33 5.76 -9.76
N ASN A 77 16.99 6.06 -8.64
CA ASN A 77 18.32 6.65 -8.64
C ASN A 77 19.39 5.56 -8.55
N SER A 78 19.92 5.14 -9.71
CA SER A 78 20.94 4.09 -9.81
C SER A 78 22.25 4.43 -9.09
N ARG A 79 22.62 5.72 -9.02
CA ARG A 79 23.85 6.15 -8.34
C ARG A 79 23.76 5.98 -6.82
N GLN A 80 22.58 6.20 -6.25
CA GLN A 80 22.34 6.11 -4.82
C GLN A 80 21.65 4.80 -4.40
N GLN A 81 21.38 3.90 -5.35
CA GLN A 81 20.61 2.67 -5.14
C GLN A 81 19.29 2.95 -4.39
N ARG A 82 18.62 4.06 -4.74
CA ARG A 82 17.41 4.52 -4.06
C ARG A 82 16.23 4.51 -5.01
N LEU A 83 15.16 3.84 -4.58
CA LEU A 83 13.84 3.91 -5.21
C LEU A 83 12.99 4.93 -4.45
N SER A 84 12.43 5.91 -5.17
CA SER A 84 11.50 6.89 -4.64
C SER A 84 10.14 6.69 -5.30
N ILE A 85 9.09 6.55 -4.48
CA ILE A 85 7.70 6.44 -4.95
C ILE A 85 6.95 7.65 -4.42
N SER A 86 6.32 8.40 -5.31
CA SER A 86 5.57 9.61 -4.97
C SER A 86 4.20 9.58 -5.63
N SER A 87 3.13 9.75 -4.86
CA SER A 87 1.80 9.99 -5.42
C SER A 87 1.73 11.39 -6.01
N SER A 88 1.05 11.54 -7.15
CA SER A 88 0.81 12.85 -7.79
C SER A 88 -0.28 13.66 -7.11
N SER A 89 -1.03 13.06 -6.18
CA SER A 89 -1.97 13.79 -5.33
C SER A 89 -1.16 14.57 -4.30
N ALA A 90 -0.84 15.82 -4.64
CA ALA A 90 -0.37 16.77 -3.66
C ALA A 90 -1.45 16.86 -2.58
N PHE A 91 -1.05 16.69 -1.32
CA PHE A 91 -1.95 16.89 -0.20
C PHE A 91 -2.68 18.23 -0.36
N LYS A 92 -4.01 18.18 -0.40
CA LYS A 92 -4.86 19.36 -0.51
C LYS A 92 -5.45 19.64 0.86
N ASP A 93 -5.12 20.81 1.38
CA ASP A 93 -5.75 21.32 2.59
C ASP A 93 -6.98 22.17 2.26
N PHE A 94 -7.74 22.59 3.26
CA PHE A 94 -8.81 23.57 3.14
C PHE A 94 -8.70 24.65 4.22
N GLU A 95 -9.11 25.87 3.89
CA GLU A 95 -9.09 26.99 4.83
C GLU A 95 -10.10 26.76 5.97
N GLU A 96 -9.73 27.20 7.16
CA GLU A 96 -10.60 27.25 8.34
C GLU A 96 -11.94 27.95 8.02
N ALA A 97 -12.98 27.63 8.80
CA ALA A 97 -14.27 28.27 8.64
C ALA A 97 -14.15 29.79 8.86
N ASN A 98 -14.84 30.58 8.04
CA ASN A 98 -14.95 32.04 8.21
C ASN A 98 -16.35 32.45 8.71
N PRO A 99 -16.55 32.63 10.02
CA PRO A 99 -17.85 33.03 10.58
C PRO A 99 -18.36 34.37 10.06
N LEU A 100 -17.46 35.33 9.81
CA LEU A 100 -17.84 36.64 9.27
C LEU A 100 -18.32 36.55 7.81
N GLY A 101 -17.91 35.52 7.10
CA GLY A 101 -18.37 35.18 5.76
C GLY A 101 -19.68 34.37 5.72
N GLY A 102 -20.26 34.05 6.88
CA GLY A 102 -21.46 33.23 7.02
C GLY A 102 -21.17 31.72 7.00
N GLU A 103 -19.91 31.30 7.10
CA GLU A 103 -19.57 29.89 7.23
C GLU A 103 -19.72 29.42 8.69
N ARG A 104 -19.94 28.12 8.87
CA ARG A 104 -20.08 27.50 10.20
C ARG A 104 -19.16 26.31 10.33
N PHE A 105 -18.55 26.19 11.49
CA PHE A 105 -17.85 24.97 11.88
C PHE A 105 -18.78 24.10 12.74
N VAL A 106 -18.83 22.81 12.44
CA VAL A 106 -19.62 21.81 13.17
C VAL A 106 -18.71 20.68 13.60
N TYR A 107 -18.82 20.22 14.83
CA TYR A 107 -18.03 19.11 15.35
C TYR A 107 -18.96 18.06 15.95
N GLY A 108 -18.74 16.80 15.60
CA GLY A 108 -19.62 15.73 16.03
C GLY A 108 -19.27 14.35 15.48
N GLU A 109 -20.15 13.40 15.72
CA GLU A 109 -20.05 12.02 15.25
C GLU A 109 -20.99 11.77 14.07
N ILE A 110 -20.50 11.10 13.02
CA ILE A 110 -21.33 10.71 11.87
C ILE A 110 -22.31 9.61 12.30
N LEU A 111 -23.61 9.90 12.20
CA LEU A 111 -24.69 8.94 12.46
C LEU A 111 -25.08 8.13 11.22
N SER A 112 -25.02 8.74 10.04
CA SER A 112 -25.31 8.05 8.78
C SER A 112 -24.63 8.71 7.59
N VAL A 113 -24.29 7.90 6.59
CA VAL A 113 -23.74 8.33 5.30
C VAL A 113 -24.63 7.81 4.18
N ASP A 114 -25.16 8.73 3.38
CA ASP A 114 -25.84 8.42 2.11
C ASP A 114 -24.84 8.66 0.96
N LEU A 115 -24.30 7.56 0.44
CA LEU A 115 -23.31 7.57 -0.64
C LEU A 115 -23.91 8.04 -1.97
N ASP A 116 -25.17 7.71 -2.25
CA ASP A 116 -25.82 8.04 -3.52
C ASP A 116 -26.13 9.54 -3.61
N ASN A 117 -26.58 10.14 -2.50
CA ASN A 117 -26.96 11.55 -2.46
C ASN A 117 -25.87 12.47 -1.88
N ARG A 118 -24.72 11.92 -1.46
CA ARG A 118 -23.63 12.61 -0.76
C ARG A 118 -24.12 13.42 0.44
N GLN A 119 -24.87 12.76 1.32
CA GLN A 119 -25.42 13.39 2.52
C GLN A 119 -24.95 12.71 3.80
N LEU A 120 -24.79 13.52 4.86
CA LEU A 120 -24.41 13.08 6.19
C LEU A 120 -25.48 13.50 7.20
N ASN A 121 -25.67 12.68 8.23
CA ASN A 121 -26.31 13.12 9.47
C ASN A 121 -25.24 13.09 10.57
N ILE A 122 -25.14 14.17 11.35
CA ILE A 122 -24.13 14.28 12.42
C ILE A 122 -24.79 14.58 13.75
N GLU A 123 -24.33 13.90 14.80
CA GLU A 123 -24.60 14.25 16.19
C GLU A 123 -23.55 15.25 16.68
N GLU A 124 -23.97 16.49 16.90
CA GLU A 124 -23.06 17.56 17.35
C GLU A 124 -22.66 17.34 18.82
N HIS A 125 -21.35 17.40 19.09
CA HIS A 125 -20.81 17.30 20.45
C HIS A 125 -20.64 18.70 21.04
N TYR A 126 -21.62 19.13 21.85
CA TYR A 126 -21.52 20.33 22.67
C TYR A 126 -20.99 20.01 24.07
N ASP A 127 -20.29 20.98 24.70
CA ASP A 127 -19.79 20.85 26.08
C ASP A 127 -20.92 20.72 27.11
N ASP A 128 -22.12 21.18 26.76
CA ASP A 128 -23.34 21.03 27.55
C ASP A 128 -24.17 19.86 26.99
N GLN A 129 -24.86 19.10 27.84
CA GLN A 129 -25.54 17.81 27.54
C GLN A 129 -26.67 17.85 26.48
N TYR A 130 -26.72 18.86 25.63
CA TYR A 130 -27.62 18.95 24.49
C TYR A 130 -27.04 18.20 23.30
N VAL A 131 -27.69 17.09 22.97
CA VAL A 131 -27.45 16.35 21.74
C VAL A 131 -28.30 16.97 20.64
N TYR A 132 -27.67 17.67 19.70
CA TYR A 132 -28.33 18.19 18.50
C TYR A 132 -27.88 17.38 17.30
N VAL A 133 -28.84 16.93 16.49
CA VAL A 133 -28.54 16.23 15.24
C VAL A 133 -28.74 17.21 14.10
N GLU A 134 -27.70 17.41 13.30
CA GLU A 134 -27.76 18.17 12.06
C GLU A 134 -28.03 17.20 10.90
N PRO A 135 -29.26 17.18 10.34
CA PRO A 135 -29.63 16.20 9.34
C PRO A 135 -29.36 16.67 7.90
N ASN A 136 -29.16 15.72 7.00
CA ASN A 136 -29.10 15.88 5.54
C ASN A 136 -28.05 16.89 5.07
N LEU A 137 -26.88 16.90 5.72
CA LEU A 137 -25.75 17.73 5.34
C LEU A 137 -25.20 17.27 3.99
N MET A 138 -25.48 18.04 2.94
CA MET A 138 -24.95 17.79 1.60
C MET A 138 -23.46 18.10 1.52
N VAL A 139 -22.67 17.10 1.14
CA VAL A 139 -21.23 17.21 0.92
C VAL A 139 -20.94 17.51 -0.54
N LEU A 140 -20.33 18.67 -0.78
CA LEU A 140 -19.99 19.13 -2.12
C LEU A 140 -19.07 18.12 -2.83
N SER A 141 -19.17 18.05 -4.16
CA SER A 141 -18.30 17.20 -4.97
C SER A 141 -16.82 17.58 -4.86
N GLU A 142 -16.57 18.87 -4.64
CA GLU A 142 -15.25 19.49 -4.50
C GLU A 142 -14.79 19.58 -3.04
N ALA A 143 -15.59 19.06 -2.10
CA ALA A 143 -15.27 19.09 -0.69
C ALA A 143 -13.94 18.37 -0.43
N VAL A 144 -13.10 18.97 0.40
CA VAL A 144 -11.81 18.38 0.78
C VAL A 144 -12.00 17.61 2.08
N ILE A 145 -11.71 16.32 2.07
CA ILE A 145 -11.82 15.44 3.24
C ILE A 145 -10.41 15.05 3.65
N ILE A 146 -10.10 15.23 4.93
CA ILE A 146 -8.75 15.00 5.47
C ILE A 146 -8.84 14.12 6.70
N LEU A 147 -8.06 13.04 6.75
CA LEU A 147 -7.74 12.35 7.99
C LEU A 147 -6.43 12.91 8.55
N GLN A 148 -6.50 13.48 9.74
CA GLN A 148 -5.34 13.94 10.48
C GLN A 148 -5.00 12.98 11.63
N ARG A 149 -3.73 12.57 11.72
CA ARG A 149 -3.18 11.76 12.82
C ARG A 149 -1.82 12.30 13.24
N LYS A 150 -1.76 12.94 14.41
CA LYS A 150 -0.58 13.68 14.90
C LYS A 150 -0.10 14.72 13.87
N ASP A 151 1.15 14.60 13.41
CA ASP A 151 1.82 15.45 12.44
C ASP A 151 1.59 15.04 10.98
N LYS A 152 0.74 14.02 10.75
CA LYS A 152 0.45 13.50 9.41
C LYS A 152 -1.00 13.77 9.02
N ALA A 153 -1.20 14.01 7.74
CA ALA A 153 -2.51 14.17 7.14
C ALA A 153 -2.58 13.42 5.80
N MET A 154 -3.78 12.97 5.43
CA MET A 154 -4.06 12.37 4.13
C MET A 154 -5.43 12.81 3.64
N ASN A 155 -5.56 13.04 2.33
CA ASN A 155 -6.86 13.23 1.72
C ASN A 155 -7.61 11.90 1.65
N LEU A 156 -8.91 11.97 1.89
CA LEU A 156 -9.84 10.85 1.79
C LEU A 156 -10.87 11.12 0.69
N ASP A 157 -11.47 10.04 0.20
CA ASP A 157 -12.68 10.10 -0.62
C ASP A 157 -13.93 10.10 0.27
N PHE A 158 -15.09 10.45 -0.30
CA PHE A 158 -16.34 10.51 0.47
C PHE A 158 -16.77 9.11 0.92
N GLU A 159 -16.46 8.12 0.10
CA GLU A 159 -16.71 6.70 0.30
C GLU A 159 -15.89 6.10 1.46
N ASP A 160 -14.83 6.78 1.90
CA ASP A 160 -14.02 6.37 3.05
C ASP A 160 -14.66 6.75 4.39
N LEU A 161 -15.66 7.64 4.39
CA LEU A 161 -16.38 8.03 5.59
C LEU A 161 -17.28 6.91 6.09
N LYS A 162 -17.34 6.74 7.41
CA LYS A 162 -18.21 5.75 8.04
C LYS A 162 -18.94 6.30 9.25
N ILE A 163 -20.00 5.59 9.63
CA ILE A 163 -20.73 5.81 10.87
C ILE A 163 -19.77 5.65 12.05
N GLY A 164 -19.84 6.57 13.01
CA GLY A 164 -18.98 6.62 14.17
C GLY A 164 -17.67 7.40 13.99
N ASP A 165 -17.38 7.91 12.79
CA ASP A 165 -16.26 8.82 12.63
C ASP A 165 -16.56 10.16 13.32
N VAL A 166 -15.60 10.60 14.14
CA VAL A 166 -15.63 11.91 14.79
C VAL A 166 -14.99 12.93 13.86
N VAL A 167 -15.78 13.93 13.46
CA VAL A 167 -15.42 14.85 12.37
C VAL A 167 -15.68 16.31 12.74
N GLY A 168 -14.83 17.18 12.22
CA GLY A 168 -15.08 18.61 12.08
C GLY A 168 -15.51 18.91 10.65
N LEU A 169 -16.61 19.63 10.46
CA LEU A 169 -17.12 20.06 9.17
C LEU A 169 -17.05 21.58 9.04
N VAL A 170 -16.69 22.04 7.84
CA VAL A 170 -16.85 23.44 7.45
C VAL A 170 -18.01 23.55 6.47
N LEU A 171 -19.07 24.22 6.91
CA LEU A 171 -20.26 24.52 6.12
C LEU A 171 -20.10 25.91 5.50
N ASN A 172 -20.37 26.01 4.22
CA ASN A 172 -20.43 27.31 3.54
C ASN A 172 -21.70 28.09 3.94
N LYS A 173 -21.86 29.31 3.41
CA LYS A 173 -23.03 30.17 3.68
C LYS A 173 -24.38 29.59 3.24
N GLU A 174 -24.38 28.60 2.35
CA GLU A 174 -25.57 27.86 1.92
C GLU A 174 -25.86 26.62 2.79
N GLY A 175 -25.05 26.37 3.83
CA GLY A 175 -25.19 25.20 4.71
C GLY A 175 -24.66 23.90 4.11
N LYS A 176 -23.89 23.94 3.01
CA LYS A 176 -23.29 22.76 2.38
C LYS A 176 -21.87 22.55 2.88
N VAL A 177 -21.48 21.29 3.04
CA VAL A 177 -20.15 20.92 3.55
C VAL A 177 -19.11 21.09 2.45
N ARG A 178 -18.13 21.96 2.69
CA ARG A 178 -16.99 22.19 1.78
C ARG A 178 -15.67 21.58 2.26
N GLY A 179 -15.59 21.23 3.54
CA GLY A 179 -14.39 20.65 4.16
C GLY A 179 -14.76 19.73 5.30
N ILE A 180 -14.05 18.62 5.43
CA ILE A 180 -14.23 17.63 6.49
C ILE A 180 -12.85 17.27 7.03
N ILE A 181 -12.68 17.32 8.34
CA ILE A 181 -11.49 16.83 9.03
C ILE A 181 -11.85 15.74 10.02
N LEU A 182 -11.23 14.59 9.88
CA LEU A 182 -11.32 13.48 10.81
C LEU A 182 -10.10 13.54 11.73
N SER A 183 -10.33 13.52 13.04
CA SER A 183 -9.26 13.51 14.05
C SER A 183 -9.33 12.21 14.86
N GLN A 184 -8.27 11.42 14.81
CA GLN A 184 -8.14 10.13 15.51
C GLN A 184 -6.82 10.00 16.28
#